data_AF-A0A1V2RPN2-F1
#
_entry.id   AF-A0A1V2RPN2-F1
#
_cell.length_a   1.000
_cell.length_b   1.000
_cell.length_c   1.000
_cell.angle_alpha   90.00
_cell.angle_beta   90.00
_cell.angle_gamma   90.00
#
_symmetry.space_group_name_H-M   'P 1'
#
loop_
_entity.id
_entity.type
_entity.pdbx_description
1 polymer ?
#
loop_
_entity_poly.entity_id
_entity_poly.type
_entity_poly.pdbx_seq_one_letter_code
_entity_poly.pdbx_strand_id
1 'polypeptide(L)'
;MLTLSSPLPKLRWRAATAAGVFTAVFAMLLTAPSAAAATPADATPAPAFGSIEPGEAFMGAGALIHEGEDPTGGEPVLPLDTTGVQGIDISHWQGAINWGSVRNAGIQFAWMKATEGTNFKDSRFNTNYPAAHAAGVIRGAYHFARPNVSNGATQANYFASNGGAWSRDNLTLPGVLDIEHNPYGAMCYGLSTTQMRTWINDFYNTYKARTSRDIVIYTTASWWNTCTGSWTGMAAKSPLWVAHWTTGSPTIPAGFPTWTVWQYTATGRVGGVSGDVDRNKFNGSRERLLALANNTA
;
A
#
# COMPACT_ATOMS: atom_id res chain seq x y z
N MET A 1 -12.65 61.63 42.76
CA MET A 1 -12.79 62.28 44.08
C MET A 1 -14.07 61.76 44.71
N LEU A 2 -13.96 61.25 45.94
CA LEU A 2 -15.02 60.92 46.91
C LEU A 2 -15.98 59.73 46.64
N THR A 3 -15.54 58.60 47.18
CA THR A 3 -16.31 57.53 47.84
C THR A 3 -17.28 58.05 48.91
N LEU A 4 -18.44 57.39 49.08
CA LEU A 4 -19.03 57.19 50.40
C LEU A 4 -19.99 55.99 50.40
N SER A 5 -19.88 55.23 51.48
CA SER A 5 -20.40 53.87 51.70
C SER A 5 -21.60 53.85 52.66
N SER A 6 -22.30 52.71 52.67
CA SER A 6 -23.01 52.08 53.82
C SER A 6 -24.46 52.52 54.12
N PRO A 7 -25.28 51.75 54.87
CA PRO A 7 -25.23 50.31 55.24
C PRO A 7 -26.57 49.52 55.06
N LEU A 8 -26.47 48.19 55.17
CA LEU A 8 -27.55 47.19 55.29
C LEU A 8 -28.35 47.28 56.61
N PRO A 9 -29.59 46.73 56.66
CA PRO A 9 -30.13 46.11 57.85
C PRO A 9 -30.25 44.58 57.71
N LYS A 10 -29.87 43.90 58.79
CA LYS A 10 -30.01 42.46 59.06
C LYS A 10 -31.45 42.12 59.42
N LEU A 11 -31.99 41.00 58.95
CA LEU A 11 -33.13 40.34 59.61
C LEU A 11 -32.83 38.87 59.89
N ARG A 12 -33.19 38.46 61.11
CA ARG A 12 -32.81 37.20 61.77
C ARG A 12 -33.90 36.14 61.58
N TRP A 13 -33.47 34.93 61.21
CA TRP A 13 -33.81 33.61 61.74
C TRP A 13 -35.30 33.27 61.99
N ARG A 14 -35.79 32.25 61.26
CA ARG A 14 -36.53 31.13 61.87
C ARG A 14 -36.11 29.81 61.22
N ALA A 15 -35.64 28.90 62.06
CA ALA A 15 -35.44 27.50 61.73
C ALA A 15 -36.80 26.80 61.65
N ALA A 16 -36.96 25.93 60.65
CA ALA A 16 -37.95 24.87 60.67
C ALA A 16 -37.25 23.60 60.15
N THR A 17 -36.91 22.73 61.09
CA THR A 17 -36.60 21.32 60.86
C THR A 17 -37.89 20.58 60.58
N ALA A 18 -37.98 19.90 59.44
CA ALA A 18 -38.86 18.76 59.25
C ALA A 18 -38.11 17.72 58.43
N ALA A 19 -37.93 16.55 59.03
CA ALA A 19 -37.28 15.38 58.48
C ALA A 19 -38.11 14.76 57.34
N GLY A 20 -37.42 14.17 56.37
CA GLY A 20 -38.04 13.41 55.29
C GLY A 20 -36.98 12.71 54.45
N VAL A 21 -36.49 11.57 54.94
CA VAL A 21 -35.62 10.65 54.20
C VAL A 21 -36.45 10.00 53.09
N PHE A 22 -36.06 10.15 51.83
CA PHE A 22 -36.12 9.08 50.85
C PHE A 22 -34.99 9.24 49.83
N THR A 23 -34.11 8.25 49.85
CA THR A 23 -33.01 7.99 48.93
C THR A 23 -33.51 7.82 47.50
N ALA A 24 -32.96 8.59 46.57
CA ALA A 24 -32.88 8.21 45.16
C ALA A 24 -31.48 8.58 44.65
N VAL A 25 -30.54 7.64 44.82
CA VAL A 25 -29.25 7.68 44.14
C VAL A 25 -29.53 7.43 42.67
N PHE A 26 -29.61 8.50 41.87
CA PHE A 26 -29.59 8.38 40.42
C PHE A 26 -28.14 8.16 39.99
N ALA A 27 -27.68 6.92 40.06
CA ALA A 27 -26.47 6.50 39.36
C ALA A 27 -26.79 6.55 37.86
N MET A 28 -26.50 7.68 37.20
CA MET A 28 -26.36 7.70 35.76
C MET A 28 -25.12 6.88 35.41
N LEU A 29 -25.33 5.59 35.20
CA LEU A 29 -24.44 4.76 34.41
C LEU A 29 -24.36 5.40 33.02
N LEU A 30 -23.28 6.12 32.76
CA LEU A 30 -22.81 6.38 31.41
C LEU A 30 -22.50 5.01 30.78
N THR A 31 -23.51 4.41 30.16
CA THR A 31 -23.29 3.35 29.19
C THR A 31 -22.63 4.01 28.00
N ALA A 32 -21.29 4.13 28.04
CA ALA A 32 -20.54 4.24 26.81
C ALA A 32 -20.96 3.05 25.93
N PRO A 33 -21.46 3.25 24.70
CA PRO A 33 -21.62 2.13 23.81
C PRO A 33 -20.22 1.52 23.68
N SER A 34 -20.07 0.29 24.16
CA SER A 34 -18.93 -0.54 23.79
C SER A 34 -18.96 -0.54 22.28
N ALA A 35 -18.02 0.18 21.65
CA ALA A 35 -17.74 0.02 20.26
C ALA A 35 -17.28 -1.42 20.14
N ALA A 36 -18.24 -2.33 19.90
CA ALA A 36 -17.94 -3.64 19.37
C ALA A 36 -17.08 -3.34 18.15
N ALA A 37 -15.79 -3.66 18.25
CA ALA A 37 -14.89 -3.59 17.13
C ALA A 37 -15.55 -4.45 16.06
N ALA A 38 -16.13 -3.80 15.05
CA ALA A 38 -16.61 -4.50 13.89
C ALA A 38 -15.40 -5.23 13.34
N THR A 39 -15.40 -6.56 13.48
CA THR A 39 -14.49 -7.42 12.74
C THR A 39 -14.63 -7.03 11.28
N PRO A 40 -13.55 -6.63 10.58
CA PRO A 40 -13.62 -6.40 9.16
C PRO A 40 -13.87 -7.75 8.50
N ALA A 41 -15.15 -8.08 8.34
CA ALA A 41 -15.61 -9.20 7.53
C ALA A 41 -15.63 -8.68 6.09
N ASP A 42 -14.54 -8.92 5.36
CA ASP A 42 -14.46 -8.73 3.90
C ASP A 42 -13.10 -9.10 3.26
N ALA A 43 -12.13 -9.65 4.00
CA ALA A 43 -10.94 -10.19 3.35
C ALA A 43 -11.31 -11.47 2.62
N THR A 44 -11.46 -11.38 1.31
CA THR A 44 -11.55 -12.58 0.47
C THR A 44 -10.12 -13.12 0.34
N PRO A 45 -9.86 -14.39 0.69
CA PRO A 45 -8.56 -15.01 0.41
C PRO A 45 -8.24 -14.84 -1.07
N ALA A 46 -6.98 -14.54 -1.39
CA ALA A 46 -6.52 -14.63 -2.77
C ALA A 46 -6.87 -16.03 -3.33
N PRO A 47 -7.32 -16.12 -4.59
CA PRO A 47 -7.78 -17.38 -5.15
C PRO A 47 -6.67 -18.42 -5.15
N ALA A 48 -7.04 -19.68 -4.97
CA ALA A 48 -6.11 -20.80 -5.08
C ALA A 48 -5.47 -20.84 -6.48
N PHE A 49 -4.21 -21.27 -6.55
CA PHE A 49 -3.42 -21.34 -7.77
C PHE A 49 -4.19 -22.03 -8.91
N GLY A 50 -4.45 -21.29 -10.00
CA GLY A 50 -5.13 -21.78 -11.21
C GLY A 50 -6.42 -21.07 -11.62
N SER A 51 -6.90 -20.07 -10.86
CA SER A 51 -8.17 -19.38 -11.13
C SER A 51 -8.12 -17.85 -11.03
N ILE A 52 -7.03 -17.20 -11.45
CA ILE A 52 -6.98 -15.72 -11.50
C ILE A 52 -7.50 -15.26 -12.85
N GLU A 53 -8.59 -14.48 -12.84
CA GLU A 53 -9.16 -13.85 -14.03
C GLU A 53 -8.58 -12.44 -14.28
N PRO A 54 -8.68 -11.89 -15.50
CA PRO A 54 -8.26 -10.52 -15.77
C PRO A 54 -8.90 -9.51 -14.80
N GLY A 55 -8.06 -8.72 -14.13
CA GLY A 55 -8.46 -7.82 -13.05
C GLY A 55 -8.16 -8.33 -11.64
N GLU A 56 -8.01 -9.64 -11.47
CA GLU A 56 -7.76 -10.28 -10.18
C GLU A 56 -6.26 -10.37 -9.83
N ALA A 57 -5.33 -10.07 -10.73
CA ALA A 57 -3.91 -10.20 -10.43
C ALA A 57 -3.43 -9.16 -9.40
N PHE A 58 -2.66 -9.58 -8.42
CA PHE A 58 -1.97 -8.72 -7.45
C PHE A 58 -0.45 -8.85 -7.63
N MET A 59 0.32 -7.96 -6.99
CA MET A 59 1.79 -8.02 -7.09
C MET A 59 2.28 -9.37 -6.55
N GLY A 60 2.97 -10.15 -7.38
CA GLY A 60 3.44 -11.51 -7.04
C GLY A 60 2.51 -12.65 -7.50
N ALA A 61 1.30 -12.35 -8.00
CA ALA A 61 0.33 -13.37 -8.42
C ALA A 61 0.87 -14.29 -9.53
N GLY A 62 1.56 -13.74 -10.50
CA GLY A 62 2.18 -14.51 -11.56
C GLY A 62 3.38 -15.31 -11.07
N ALA A 63 4.19 -14.75 -10.16
CA ALA A 63 5.34 -15.46 -9.60
C ALA A 63 4.87 -16.72 -8.86
N LEU A 64 3.81 -16.58 -8.04
CA LEU A 64 3.09 -17.70 -7.42
C LEU A 64 2.69 -18.77 -8.44
N ILE A 65 2.06 -18.38 -9.56
CA ILE A 65 1.57 -19.33 -10.56
C ILE A 65 2.69 -20.05 -11.33
N HIS A 66 3.76 -19.34 -11.70
CA HIS A 66 4.77 -19.84 -12.65
C HIS A 66 6.04 -20.39 -12.00
N GLU A 67 6.41 -19.87 -10.84
CA GLU A 67 7.60 -20.33 -10.11
C GLU A 67 7.24 -21.43 -9.07
N GLY A 68 5.94 -21.64 -8.80
CA GLY A 68 5.46 -22.46 -7.68
C GLY A 68 5.33 -21.61 -6.40
N GLU A 69 4.64 -22.15 -5.38
CA GLU A 69 4.46 -21.47 -4.09
C GLU A 69 5.75 -20.85 -3.55
N ASP A 70 5.60 -19.77 -2.78
CA ASP A 70 6.63 -19.17 -1.93
C ASP A 70 7.64 -20.25 -1.49
N PRO A 71 8.97 -20.07 -1.61
CA PRO A 71 9.97 -21.08 -1.21
C PRO A 71 9.80 -21.60 0.24
N THR A 72 8.92 -21.00 1.04
CA THR A 72 8.43 -21.50 2.32
C THR A 72 7.31 -22.56 2.26
N GLY A 73 6.76 -22.91 1.09
CA GLY A 73 5.62 -23.82 0.95
C GLY A 73 4.34 -23.28 1.59
N GLY A 74 4.13 -21.96 1.52
CA GLY A 74 3.01 -21.28 2.20
C GLY A 74 3.24 -21.02 3.69
N GLU A 75 4.36 -21.48 4.27
CA GLU A 75 4.72 -21.13 5.63
C GLU A 75 5.18 -19.66 5.73
N PRO A 76 4.90 -18.96 6.83
CA PRO A 76 5.37 -17.59 6.99
C PRO A 76 6.91 -17.54 6.97
N VAL A 77 7.48 -16.60 6.21
CA VAL A 77 8.93 -16.31 6.26
C VAL A 77 9.27 -15.82 7.67
N LEU A 78 9.84 -16.67 8.54
CA LEU A 78 10.14 -16.31 9.93
C LEU A 78 11.62 -16.53 10.30
N PRO A 79 12.20 -15.66 11.16
CA PRO A 79 11.61 -14.43 11.69
C PRO A 79 11.55 -13.31 10.64
N LEU A 80 10.47 -12.51 10.65
CA LEU A 80 10.36 -11.32 9.79
C LEU A 80 11.25 -10.19 10.34
N ASP A 81 12.18 -9.68 9.53
CA ASP A 81 12.94 -8.47 9.87
C ASP A 81 12.07 -7.21 9.68
N THR A 82 11.53 -6.71 10.79
CA THR A 82 10.70 -5.50 10.83
C THR A 82 11.49 -4.21 11.09
N THR A 83 12.83 -4.27 11.09
CA THR A 83 13.67 -3.07 11.27
C THR A 83 13.64 -2.14 10.06
N GLY A 84 13.99 -0.88 10.26
CA GLY A 84 14.09 0.12 9.19
C GLY A 84 12.74 0.63 8.70
N VAL A 85 12.69 1.06 7.44
CA VAL A 85 11.48 1.63 6.84
C VAL A 85 10.63 0.54 6.21
N GLN A 86 9.45 0.33 6.78
CA GLN A 86 8.55 -0.76 6.45
C GLN A 86 7.29 -0.28 5.73
N GLY A 87 6.81 -1.09 4.80
CA GLY A 87 5.61 -0.81 4.01
C GLY A 87 4.79 -2.05 3.73
N ILE A 88 3.64 -1.83 3.10
CA ILE A 88 2.78 -2.88 2.56
C ILE A 88 2.43 -2.57 1.11
N ASP A 89 1.96 -3.56 0.38
CA ASP A 89 1.23 -3.32 -0.85
C ASP A 89 -0.06 -4.13 -0.84
N ILE A 90 -1.07 -3.59 -1.51
CA ILE A 90 -2.44 -4.08 -1.39
C ILE A 90 -3.20 -3.93 -2.71
N SER A 91 -4.27 -4.72 -2.81
CA SER A 91 -5.30 -4.60 -3.84
C SER A 91 -6.69 -4.73 -3.22
N HIS A 92 -7.72 -4.95 -4.02
CA HIS A 92 -9.05 -5.28 -3.51
C HIS A 92 -9.08 -6.56 -2.65
N TRP A 93 -8.10 -7.47 -2.78
CA TRP A 93 -8.03 -8.72 -2.01
C TRP A 93 -7.91 -8.50 -0.50
N GLN A 94 -7.26 -7.42 -0.07
CA GLN A 94 -7.15 -7.09 1.37
C GLN A 94 -8.44 -6.52 1.97
N GLY A 95 -9.51 -6.36 1.18
CA GLY A 95 -10.83 -5.98 1.66
C GLY A 95 -10.85 -4.59 2.33
N ALA A 96 -11.54 -4.49 3.47
CA ALA A 96 -11.60 -3.27 4.27
C ALA A 96 -10.39 -3.14 5.21
N ILE A 97 -9.73 -1.98 5.18
CA ILE A 97 -8.49 -1.72 5.93
C ILE A 97 -8.68 -0.59 6.95
N ASN A 98 -8.24 -0.82 8.18
CA ASN A 98 -8.09 0.24 9.18
C ASN A 98 -6.70 0.87 9.09
N TRP A 99 -6.60 1.97 8.35
CA TRP A 99 -5.34 2.67 8.10
C TRP A 99 -4.71 3.30 9.34
N GLY A 100 -5.50 3.67 10.35
CA GLY A 100 -4.97 4.14 11.63
C GLY A 100 -4.22 3.02 12.36
N SER A 101 -4.79 1.82 12.39
CA SER A 101 -4.11 0.63 12.93
C SER A 101 -2.87 0.26 12.12
N VAL A 102 -2.93 0.37 10.78
CA VAL A 102 -1.77 0.12 9.89
C VAL A 102 -0.61 1.07 10.24
N ARG A 103 -0.90 2.37 10.38
CA ARG A 103 0.11 3.37 10.77
C ARG A 103 0.68 3.07 12.16
N ASN A 104 -0.18 2.73 13.13
CA ASN A 104 0.21 2.38 14.50
C ASN A 104 1.04 1.09 14.58
N ALA A 105 0.85 0.16 13.63
CA ALA A 105 1.67 -1.03 13.46
C ALA A 105 3.06 -0.74 12.86
N GLY A 106 3.41 0.53 12.66
CA GLY A 106 4.73 0.97 12.18
C GLY A 106 4.86 1.04 10.66
N ILE A 107 3.79 0.80 9.90
CA ILE A 107 3.81 0.93 8.44
C ILE A 107 3.99 2.39 8.05
N GLN A 108 4.93 2.63 7.15
CA GLN A 108 5.43 3.95 6.79
C GLN A 108 5.03 4.34 5.38
N PHE A 109 4.94 3.35 4.48
CA PHE A 109 4.48 3.53 3.12
C PHE A 109 3.54 2.42 2.67
N ALA A 110 2.75 2.69 1.63
CA ALA A 110 1.95 1.69 0.95
C ALA A 110 1.84 1.95 -0.55
N TRP A 111 1.88 0.90 -1.37
CA TRP A 111 1.41 0.96 -2.76
C TRP A 111 0.09 0.22 -2.90
N MET A 112 -0.78 0.71 -3.77
CA MET A 112 -2.14 0.18 -3.95
C MET A 112 -2.42 -0.08 -5.42
N LYS A 113 -3.05 -1.21 -5.74
CA LYS A 113 -3.48 -1.50 -7.11
C LYS A 113 -4.42 -0.39 -7.53
N ALA A 114 -4.13 0.26 -8.66
CA ALA A 114 -5.04 1.21 -9.27
C ALA A 114 -5.68 0.62 -10.51
N THR A 115 -4.88 0.01 -11.37
CA THR A 115 -5.32 -0.46 -12.68
C THR A 115 -4.62 -1.75 -13.11
N GLU A 116 -5.23 -2.44 -14.06
CA GLU A 116 -4.64 -3.56 -14.78
C GLU A 116 -5.00 -3.47 -16.27
N GLY A 117 -4.01 -3.70 -17.14
CA GLY A 117 -4.20 -3.63 -18.59
C GLY A 117 -4.80 -2.29 -19.04
N THR A 118 -5.92 -2.34 -19.77
CA THR A 118 -6.50 -1.13 -20.40
C THR A 118 -7.90 -0.76 -19.90
N ASN A 119 -8.52 -1.59 -19.06
CA ASN A 119 -9.92 -1.44 -18.72
C ASN A 119 -10.26 -1.73 -17.25
N PHE A 120 -9.39 -2.41 -16.50
CA PHE A 120 -9.65 -2.73 -15.11
C PHE A 120 -9.19 -1.60 -14.19
N LYS A 121 -10.06 -1.23 -13.24
CA LYS A 121 -9.75 -0.35 -12.10
C LYS A 121 -10.03 -1.12 -10.83
N ASP A 122 -9.08 -1.09 -9.89
CA ASP A 122 -9.27 -1.77 -8.61
C ASP A 122 -10.38 -1.09 -7.80
N SER A 123 -11.33 -1.89 -7.33
CA SER A 123 -12.55 -1.40 -6.67
C SER A 123 -12.28 -0.78 -5.30
N ARG A 124 -11.16 -1.10 -4.65
CA ARG A 124 -10.80 -0.56 -3.33
C ARG A 124 -9.85 0.64 -3.42
N PHE A 125 -9.26 0.93 -4.58
CA PHE A 125 -8.31 2.05 -4.75
C PHE A 125 -8.85 3.39 -4.23
N ASN A 126 -10.05 3.79 -4.66
CA ASN A 126 -10.64 5.09 -4.28
C ASN A 126 -11.00 5.19 -2.79
N THR A 127 -11.11 4.06 -2.08
CA THR A 127 -11.31 4.03 -0.64
C THR A 127 -9.97 4.05 0.09
N ASN A 128 -9.02 3.23 -0.34
CA ASN A 128 -7.74 3.06 0.34
C ASN A 128 -6.80 4.25 0.17
N TYR A 129 -6.71 4.82 -1.04
CA TYR A 129 -5.74 5.87 -1.36
C TYR A 129 -5.89 7.15 -0.50
N PRO A 130 -7.10 7.73 -0.35
CA PRO A 130 -7.29 8.86 0.58
C PRO A 130 -7.23 8.44 2.05
N ALA A 131 -7.65 7.23 2.42
CA ALA A 131 -7.64 6.78 3.81
C ALA A 131 -6.20 6.58 4.35
N ALA A 132 -5.29 6.03 3.53
CA ALA A 132 -3.86 5.94 3.86
C ALA A 132 -3.23 7.32 4.02
N HIS A 133 -3.55 8.24 3.10
CA HIS A 133 -3.10 9.63 3.19
C HIS A 133 -3.57 10.29 4.49
N ALA A 134 -4.85 10.14 4.86
CA ALA A 134 -5.40 10.68 6.10
C ALA A 134 -4.75 10.08 7.37
N ALA A 135 -4.29 8.83 7.30
CA ALA A 135 -3.52 8.18 8.37
C ALA A 135 -2.02 8.55 8.39
N GLY A 136 -1.55 9.40 7.47
CA GLY A 136 -0.15 9.81 7.38
C GLY A 136 0.80 8.74 6.83
N VAL A 137 0.27 7.78 6.07
CA VAL A 137 1.07 6.79 5.32
C VAL A 137 1.48 7.40 3.98
N ILE A 138 2.77 7.34 3.65
CA ILE A 138 3.28 7.77 2.34
C ILE A 138 2.80 6.75 1.29
N ARG A 139 1.98 7.17 0.34
CA ARG A 139 1.21 6.25 -0.50
C ARG A 139 1.42 6.46 -2.00
N GLY A 140 1.44 5.36 -2.74
CA GLY A 140 1.52 5.34 -4.20
C GLY A 140 0.52 4.37 -4.82
N ALA A 141 0.47 4.36 -6.13
CA ALA A 141 -0.36 3.47 -6.92
C ALA A 141 0.50 2.53 -7.77
N TYR A 142 0.01 1.34 -8.07
CA TYR A 142 0.65 0.45 -9.04
C TYR A 142 -0.30 0.03 -10.15
N HIS A 143 0.30 -0.34 -11.28
CA HIS A 143 -0.35 -0.84 -12.47
C HIS A 143 0.12 -2.25 -12.79
N PHE A 144 -0.79 -3.23 -12.81
CA PHE A 144 -0.48 -4.58 -13.27
C PHE A 144 -0.45 -4.62 -14.81
N ALA A 145 0.74 -4.87 -15.36
CA ALA A 145 0.99 -4.81 -16.79
C ALA A 145 0.35 -5.98 -17.55
N ARG A 146 -0.18 -5.68 -18.74
CA ARG A 146 -0.63 -6.69 -19.71
C ARG A 146 0.00 -6.44 -21.08
N PRO A 147 1.31 -6.70 -21.30
CA PRO A 147 1.99 -6.35 -22.53
C PRO A 147 1.41 -6.94 -23.83
N ASN A 148 0.66 -8.04 -23.74
CA ASN A 148 -0.06 -8.64 -24.85
C ASN A 148 -1.39 -7.95 -25.23
N VAL A 149 -1.90 -7.04 -24.40
CA VAL A 149 -3.22 -6.39 -24.60
C VAL A 149 -3.10 -5.06 -25.33
N SER A 150 -2.00 -4.32 -25.16
CA SER A 150 -1.74 -3.05 -25.84
C SER A 150 -0.27 -2.64 -25.69
N ASN A 151 0.15 -1.54 -26.32
CA ASN A 151 1.50 -0.98 -26.12
C ASN A 151 1.66 -0.32 -24.74
N GLY A 152 2.92 -0.02 -24.38
CA GLY A 152 3.27 0.55 -23.08
C GLY A 152 2.67 1.94 -22.86
N ALA A 153 2.65 2.79 -23.89
CA ALA A 153 2.08 4.13 -23.82
C ALA A 153 0.57 4.12 -23.49
N THR A 154 -0.17 3.16 -24.04
CA THR A 154 -1.62 3.02 -23.79
C THR A 154 -1.86 2.73 -22.31
N GLN A 155 -1.12 1.77 -21.74
CA GLN A 155 -1.28 1.41 -20.33
C GLN A 155 -0.74 2.47 -19.37
N ALA A 156 0.37 3.14 -19.72
CA ALA A 156 0.90 4.26 -18.94
C ALA A 156 -0.10 5.42 -18.88
N ASN A 157 -0.75 5.74 -20.01
CA ASN A 157 -1.78 6.77 -20.04
C ASN A 157 -3.02 6.37 -19.24
N TYR A 158 -3.43 5.10 -19.34
CA TYR A 158 -4.54 4.56 -18.57
C TYR A 158 -4.25 4.64 -17.07
N PHE A 159 -3.08 4.17 -16.63
CA PHE A 159 -2.64 4.24 -15.24
C PHE A 159 -2.58 5.68 -14.73
N ALA A 160 -1.87 6.57 -15.42
CA ALA A 160 -1.73 7.97 -15.01
C ALA A 160 -3.09 8.69 -14.88
N SER A 161 -4.07 8.35 -15.72
CA SER A 161 -5.41 8.95 -15.66
C SER A 161 -6.34 8.31 -14.61
N ASN A 162 -5.95 7.20 -13.98
CA ASN A 162 -6.82 6.42 -13.10
C ASN A 162 -6.14 6.03 -11.79
N GLY A 163 -5.36 6.95 -11.21
CA GLY A 163 -4.73 6.79 -9.89
C GLY A 163 -3.22 6.85 -9.89
N GLY A 164 -2.57 6.65 -11.03
CA GLY A 164 -1.12 6.69 -11.18
C GLY A 164 -0.51 8.08 -11.32
N ALA A 165 -1.31 9.14 -11.40
CA ALA A 165 -0.79 10.51 -11.42
C ALA A 165 -0.01 10.83 -10.13
N TRP A 166 0.99 11.69 -10.25
CA TRP A 166 1.80 12.12 -9.13
C TRP A 166 1.78 13.64 -8.98
N SER A 167 1.79 14.09 -7.72
CA SER A 167 2.08 15.47 -7.37
C SER A 167 2.82 15.50 -6.04
N ARG A 168 3.64 16.53 -5.82
CA ARG A 168 4.38 16.68 -4.58
C ARG A 168 3.46 17.16 -3.46
N ASP A 169 3.23 16.31 -2.47
CA ASP A 169 2.42 16.60 -1.27
C ASP A 169 3.04 16.01 0.02
N ASN A 170 4.31 15.59 -0.02
CA ASN A 170 5.02 14.83 1.04
C ASN A 170 4.49 13.42 1.30
N LEU A 171 3.41 12.98 0.65
CA LEU A 171 2.74 11.72 0.90
C LEU A 171 2.46 10.91 -0.38
N THR A 172 2.92 11.36 -1.55
CA THR A 172 2.75 10.68 -2.85
C THR A 172 4.04 10.07 -3.35
N LEU A 173 4.10 8.74 -3.43
CA LEU A 173 5.18 8.00 -4.09
C LEU A 173 5.02 8.02 -5.61
N PRO A 174 6.11 7.88 -6.39
CA PRO A 174 5.99 7.59 -7.82
C PRO A 174 5.16 6.31 -8.03
N GLY A 175 4.48 6.25 -9.16
CA GLY A 175 3.75 5.06 -9.56
C GLY A 175 4.69 3.88 -9.81
N VAL A 176 4.12 2.68 -9.73
CA VAL A 176 4.82 1.41 -9.98
C VAL A 176 4.26 0.74 -11.21
N LEU A 177 5.15 0.29 -12.08
CA LEU A 177 4.86 -0.71 -13.11
C LEU A 177 5.13 -2.08 -12.49
N ASP A 178 4.05 -2.80 -12.20
CA ASP A 178 4.11 -4.22 -11.86
C ASP A 178 4.19 -5.00 -13.17
N ILE A 179 5.38 -5.54 -13.45
CA ILE A 179 5.63 -6.33 -14.66
C ILE A 179 6.33 -7.63 -14.30
N GLU A 180 5.54 -8.69 -14.35
CA GLU A 180 5.89 -10.01 -13.83
C GLU A 180 5.29 -11.11 -14.70
N HIS A 181 5.36 -12.35 -14.22
CA HIS A 181 4.83 -13.51 -14.91
C HIS A 181 3.37 -13.29 -15.27
N ASN A 182 3.00 -13.56 -16.53
CA ASN A 182 1.62 -13.45 -16.97
C ASN A 182 0.74 -14.53 -16.29
N PRO A 183 -0.19 -14.19 -15.40
CA PRO A 183 -1.01 -15.20 -14.72
C PRO A 183 -2.07 -15.82 -15.65
N TYR A 184 -2.18 -15.31 -16.88
CA TYR A 184 -3.22 -15.64 -17.85
C TYR A 184 -2.71 -16.41 -19.08
N GLY A 185 -1.47 -16.90 -19.07
CA GLY A 185 -0.89 -17.61 -20.20
C GLY A 185 0.63 -17.62 -20.19
N ALA A 186 1.24 -17.47 -21.37
CA ALA A 186 2.70 -17.51 -21.51
C ALA A 186 3.36 -16.46 -20.62
N MET A 187 4.33 -16.90 -19.80
CA MET A 187 5.06 -16.11 -18.80
C MET A 187 5.47 -14.70 -19.28
N CYS A 188 6.04 -14.61 -20.48
CA CYS A 188 6.49 -13.35 -21.09
C CYS A 188 5.43 -12.71 -22.02
N TYR A 189 4.15 -12.99 -21.78
CA TYR A 189 3.00 -12.48 -22.54
C TYR A 189 3.05 -12.78 -24.05
N GLY A 190 3.78 -13.83 -24.46
CA GLY A 190 3.98 -14.17 -25.87
C GLY A 190 4.87 -13.18 -26.65
N LEU A 191 5.62 -12.32 -25.94
CA LEU A 191 6.54 -11.36 -26.55
C LEU A 191 7.97 -11.89 -26.56
N SER A 192 8.73 -11.52 -27.60
CA SER A 192 10.19 -11.63 -27.59
C SER A 192 10.81 -10.64 -26.60
N THR A 193 12.07 -10.87 -26.22
CA THR A 193 12.82 -9.97 -25.33
C THR A 193 12.90 -8.55 -25.89
N THR A 194 13.11 -8.39 -27.20
CA THR A 194 13.13 -7.07 -27.87
C THR A 194 11.78 -6.36 -27.78
N GLN A 195 10.67 -7.07 -28.01
CA GLN A 195 9.33 -6.49 -27.89
C GLN A 195 9.03 -6.09 -26.45
N MET A 196 9.43 -6.91 -25.48
CA MET A 196 9.26 -6.60 -24.05
C MET A 196 10.04 -5.35 -23.64
N ARG A 197 11.31 -5.23 -24.04
CA ARG A 197 12.14 -4.04 -23.78
C ARG A 197 11.51 -2.77 -24.39
N THR A 198 11.02 -2.87 -25.62
CA THR A 198 10.32 -1.75 -26.29
C THR A 198 9.07 -1.35 -25.52
N TRP A 199 8.27 -2.32 -25.09
CA TRP A 199 7.05 -2.09 -24.32
C TRP A 199 7.33 -1.38 -22.99
N ILE A 200 8.31 -1.86 -22.22
CA ILE A 200 8.71 -1.26 -20.93
C ILE A 200 9.20 0.17 -21.13
N ASN A 201 10.05 0.41 -22.13
CA ASN A 201 10.58 1.75 -22.40
C ASN A 201 9.49 2.72 -22.86
N ASP A 202 8.49 2.25 -23.61
CA ASP A 202 7.33 3.05 -24.04
C ASP A 202 6.44 3.44 -22.84
N PHE A 203 6.18 2.49 -21.93
CA PHE A 203 5.48 2.76 -20.67
C PHE A 203 6.24 3.80 -19.83
N TYR A 204 7.54 3.58 -19.61
CA TYR A 204 8.40 4.48 -18.83
C TYR A 204 8.38 5.91 -19.41
N ASN A 205 8.64 6.09 -20.70
CA ASN A 205 8.71 7.41 -21.31
C ASN A 205 7.38 8.14 -21.21
N THR A 206 6.27 7.43 -21.47
CA THR A 206 4.93 8.00 -21.38
C THR A 206 4.57 8.38 -19.95
N TYR A 207 4.86 7.52 -18.97
CA TYR A 207 4.60 7.82 -17.57
C TYR A 207 5.43 9.02 -17.09
N LYS A 208 6.71 9.07 -17.43
CA LYS A 208 7.61 10.19 -17.09
C LYS A 208 7.13 11.48 -17.73
N ALA A 209 6.68 11.46 -18.99
CA ALA A 209 6.09 12.64 -19.63
C ALA A 209 4.80 13.12 -18.94
N ARG A 210 3.99 12.19 -18.43
CA ARG A 210 2.72 12.51 -17.75
C ARG A 210 2.89 13.01 -16.32
N THR A 211 3.97 12.63 -15.63
CA THR A 211 4.10 12.82 -14.17
C THR A 211 5.39 13.49 -13.73
N SER A 212 6.36 13.66 -14.64
CA SER A 212 7.76 14.02 -14.35
C SER A 212 8.51 13.02 -13.46
N ARG A 213 7.94 11.84 -13.19
CA ARG A 213 8.53 10.82 -12.32
C ARG A 213 9.06 9.64 -13.11
N ASP A 214 10.18 9.12 -12.64
CA ASP A 214 10.60 7.77 -13.03
C ASP A 214 9.66 6.75 -12.40
N ILE A 215 9.06 5.90 -13.24
CA ILE A 215 8.23 4.78 -12.76
C ILE A 215 9.13 3.81 -12.01
N VAL A 216 8.68 3.32 -10.85
CA VAL A 216 9.32 2.21 -10.15
C VAL A 216 8.96 0.92 -10.89
N ILE A 217 9.92 0.02 -11.10
CA ILE A 217 9.67 -1.29 -11.70
C ILE A 217 9.59 -2.31 -10.59
N TYR A 218 8.44 -2.96 -10.46
CA TYR A 218 8.29 -4.17 -9.66
C TYR A 218 8.41 -5.42 -10.52
N THR A 219 9.21 -6.39 -10.08
CA THR A 219 9.43 -7.66 -10.78
C THR A 219 10.17 -8.70 -9.93
N THR A 220 10.25 -9.95 -10.40
CA THR A 220 11.18 -10.97 -9.88
C THR A 220 12.47 -11.00 -10.70
N ALA A 221 13.58 -11.46 -10.11
CA ALA A 221 14.83 -11.64 -10.84
C ALA A 221 14.68 -12.64 -11.99
N SER A 222 13.93 -13.72 -11.79
CA SER A 222 13.64 -14.74 -12.80
C SER A 222 12.90 -14.15 -14.00
N TRP A 223 11.81 -13.43 -13.75
CA TRP A 223 11.00 -12.83 -14.82
C TRP A 223 11.81 -11.83 -15.63
N TRP A 224 12.49 -10.90 -14.95
CA TRP A 224 13.25 -9.85 -15.63
C TRP A 224 14.36 -10.44 -16.51
N ASN A 225 15.17 -11.36 -15.96
CA ASN A 225 16.27 -11.96 -16.68
C ASN A 225 15.77 -12.74 -17.91
N THR A 226 14.66 -13.49 -17.75
CA THR A 226 14.08 -14.30 -18.82
C THR A 226 13.38 -13.44 -19.88
N CYS A 227 12.39 -12.65 -19.48
CA CYS A 227 11.49 -11.94 -20.41
C CYS A 227 12.11 -10.67 -20.99
N THR A 228 13.15 -10.11 -20.37
CA THR A 228 13.91 -9.00 -20.95
C THR A 228 15.26 -9.45 -21.50
N GLY A 229 15.70 -10.70 -21.30
CA GLY A 229 17.05 -11.14 -21.68
C GLY A 229 18.12 -10.36 -20.92
N SER A 230 17.99 -10.28 -19.59
CA SER A 230 18.92 -9.60 -18.68
C SER A 230 19.22 -8.14 -19.07
N TRP A 231 18.17 -7.39 -19.43
CA TRP A 231 18.32 -6.05 -19.97
C TRP A 231 18.80 -5.03 -18.93
N THR A 232 19.75 -4.18 -19.32
CA THR A 232 20.35 -3.14 -18.46
C THR A 232 19.81 -1.74 -18.72
N GLY A 233 18.90 -1.55 -19.69
CA GLY A 233 18.48 -0.21 -20.14
C GLY A 233 17.62 0.58 -19.14
N MET A 234 17.18 -0.04 -18.04
CA MET A 234 16.45 0.63 -16.95
C MET A 234 17.32 0.96 -15.74
N ALA A 235 18.59 0.51 -15.70
CA ALA A 235 19.50 0.63 -14.56
C ALA A 235 19.58 2.02 -13.94
N ALA A 236 19.67 3.04 -14.81
CA ALA A 236 19.81 4.45 -14.45
C ALA A 236 18.51 5.24 -14.61
N LYS A 237 17.40 4.56 -14.91
CA LYS A 237 16.10 5.18 -15.22
C LYS A 237 15.08 4.92 -14.13
N SER A 238 14.93 3.66 -13.71
CA SER A 238 13.84 3.26 -12.81
C SER A 238 14.38 2.72 -11.49
N PRO A 239 13.83 3.16 -10.35
CA PRO A 239 14.02 2.45 -9.09
C PRO A 239 13.49 1.01 -9.20
N LEU A 240 14.22 0.07 -8.62
CA LEU A 240 13.80 -1.34 -8.56
C LEU A 240 13.01 -1.62 -7.28
N TRP A 241 11.86 -2.25 -7.44
CA TRP A 241 11.17 -2.99 -6.39
C TRP A 241 11.27 -4.48 -6.70
N VAL A 242 12.10 -5.21 -5.94
CA VAL A 242 12.31 -6.64 -6.18
C VAL A 242 11.37 -7.47 -5.31
N ALA A 243 10.70 -8.44 -5.90
CA ALA A 243 10.02 -9.51 -5.15
C ALA A 243 10.95 -10.71 -5.03
N HIS A 244 11.23 -11.11 -3.79
CA HIS A 244 11.96 -12.32 -3.47
C HIS A 244 11.70 -12.66 -2.01
N TRP A 245 10.82 -13.62 -1.74
CA TRP A 245 10.43 -13.97 -0.38
C TRP A 245 11.49 -14.86 0.28
N THR A 246 12.29 -14.26 1.15
CA THR A 246 13.43 -14.90 1.83
C THR A 246 13.79 -14.15 3.11
N THR A 247 14.51 -14.79 4.02
CA THR A 247 15.04 -14.16 5.24
C THR A 247 16.40 -13.48 5.04
N GLY A 248 17.07 -13.73 3.91
CA GLY A 248 18.39 -13.22 3.58
C GLY A 248 18.37 -11.85 2.89
N SER A 249 19.07 -11.75 1.77
CA SER A 249 19.01 -10.58 0.88
C SER A 249 18.40 -10.99 -0.45
N PRO A 250 17.65 -10.10 -1.13
CA PRO A 250 17.04 -10.44 -2.41
C PRO A 250 18.12 -10.59 -3.49
N THR A 251 18.04 -11.67 -4.27
CA THR A 251 18.64 -11.75 -5.61
C THR A 251 18.20 -10.56 -6.47
N ILE A 252 19.17 -9.80 -6.97
CA ILE A 252 18.91 -8.60 -7.79
C ILE A 252 18.80 -9.01 -9.27
N PRO A 253 17.73 -8.60 -9.98
CA PRO A 253 17.64 -8.79 -11.41
C PRO A 253 18.82 -8.14 -12.16
N ALA A 254 19.25 -8.77 -13.24
CA ALA A 254 20.37 -8.27 -14.02
C ALA A 254 20.09 -6.85 -14.54
N GLY A 255 21.12 -6.01 -14.49
CA GLY A 255 21.03 -4.62 -14.93
C GLY A 255 20.62 -3.62 -13.86
N PHE A 256 20.08 -4.04 -12.70
CA PHE A 256 19.89 -3.12 -11.59
C PHE A 256 21.10 -3.13 -10.64
N PRO A 257 21.57 -1.96 -10.18
CA PRO A 257 22.71 -1.89 -9.27
C PRO A 257 22.33 -2.28 -7.82
N THR A 258 21.07 -2.06 -7.45
CA THR A 258 20.53 -2.33 -6.13
C THR A 258 19.00 -2.28 -6.17
N TRP A 259 18.35 -2.72 -5.09
CA TRP A 259 16.92 -2.55 -4.89
C TRP A 259 16.63 -1.25 -4.13
N THR A 260 15.52 -0.59 -4.47
CA THR A 260 14.95 0.54 -3.73
C THR A 260 13.89 0.06 -2.74
N VAL A 261 13.07 -0.91 -3.17
CA VAL A 261 12.09 -1.59 -2.33
C VAL A 261 12.26 -3.10 -2.50
N TRP A 262 12.03 -3.86 -1.44
CA TRP A 262 12.06 -5.32 -1.44
C TRP A 262 10.76 -5.85 -0.85
N GLN A 263 9.97 -6.57 -1.63
CA GLN A 263 8.85 -7.37 -1.15
C GLN A 263 9.40 -8.71 -0.65
N TYR A 264 9.34 -8.91 0.66
CA TYR A 264 10.08 -9.99 1.34
C TYR A 264 9.18 -11.10 1.88
N THR A 265 7.86 -10.91 1.87
CA THR A 265 6.86 -11.96 2.10
C THR A 265 5.50 -11.53 1.57
N ALA A 266 4.71 -12.50 1.12
CA ALA A 266 3.28 -12.33 0.80
C ALA A 266 2.35 -12.73 1.95
N THR A 267 2.85 -13.43 2.97
CA THR A 267 2.07 -14.01 4.08
C THR A 267 2.23 -13.22 5.38
N GLY A 268 2.51 -11.92 5.28
CA GLY A 268 2.67 -11.04 6.44
C GLY A 268 1.37 -10.80 7.21
N ARG A 269 1.50 -10.27 8.44
CA ARG A 269 0.37 -9.79 9.25
C ARG A 269 0.61 -8.35 9.68
N VAL A 270 -0.39 -7.49 9.53
CA VAL A 270 -0.35 -6.08 9.95
C VAL A 270 -1.66 -5.71 10.63
N GLY A 271 -1.57 -5.08 11.80
CA GLY A 271 -2.76 -4.60 12.52
C GLY A 271 -3.58 -3.67 11.62
N GLY A 272 -4.85 -3.98 11.41
CA GLY A 272 -5.74 -3.22 10.52
C GLY A 272 -5.93 -3.81 9.13
N VAL A 273 -5.19 -4.86 8.77
CA VAL A 273 -5.45 -5.69 7.57
C VAL A 273 -5.87 -7.08 8.05
N SER A 274 -6.98 -7.59 7.51
CA SER A 274 -7.42 -8.96 7.76
C SER A 274 -6.73 -9.90 6.77
N GLY A 275 -6.18 -11.02 7.26
CA GLY A 275 -5.53 -12.04 6.42
C GLY A 275 -4.07 -11.73 6.07
N ASP A 276 -3.59 -12.36 5.00
CA ASP A 276 -2.26 -12.17 4.43
C ASP A 276 -2.10 -10.79 3.79
N VAL A 277 -0.93 -10.19 3.97
CA VAL A 277 -0.56 -8.93 3.34
C VAL A 277 0.91 -8.94 2.97
N ASP A 278 1.20 -8.45 1.77
CA ASP A 278 2.55 -8.26 1.28
C ASP A 278 3.31 -7.27 2.15
N ARG A 279 4.54 -7.63 2.51
CA ARG A 279 5.42 -6.83 3.34
C ARG A 279 6.61 -6.34 2.54
N ASN A 280 6.91 -5.06 2.72
CA ASN A 280 7.95 -4.37 1.98
C ASN A 280 8.96 -3.69 2.89
N LYS A 281 10.23 -3.76 2.52
CA LYS A 281 11.31 -3.00 3.13
C LYS A 281 11.82 -1.95 2.12
N PHE A 282 12.05 -0.73 2.59
CA PHE A 282 12.68 0.32 1.80
C PHE A 282 14.18 0.41 2.08
N ASN A 283 14.99 0.57 1.03
CA ASN A 283 16.44 0.64 1.13
C ASN A 283 16.92 2.06 1.50
N GLY A 284 16.67 2.46 2.74
CA GLY A 284 17.14 3.74 3.26
C GLY A 284 16.37 4.22 4.48
N SER A 285 16.67 5.45 4.88
CA SER A 285 16.00 6.12 5.99
C SER A 285 14.63 6.67 5.61
N ARG A 286 13.85 7.11 6.61
CA ARG A 286 12.56 7.79 6.39
C ARG A 286 12.74 9.03 5.53
N GLU A 287 13.82 9.78 5.73
CA GLU A 287 14.13 10.99 4.98
C GLU A 287 14.33 10.67 3.50
N ARG A 288 15.01 9.56 3.18
CA ARG A 288 15.18 9.12 1.79
C ARG A 288 13.85 8.65 1.17
N LEU A 289 12.99 7.99 1.94
CA LEU A 289 11.63 7.65 1.49
C LEU A 289 10.83 8.93 1.18
N LEU A 290 10.91 9.93 2.05
CA LEU A 290 10.25 11.22 1.82
C LEU A 290 10.83 11.94 0.61
N ALA A 291 12.15 11.85 0.38
CA ALA A 291 12.79 12.41 -0.80
C ALA A 291 12.33 11.72 -2.10
N LEU A 292 12.19 10.38 -2.07
CA LEU A 292 11.59 9.61 -3.17
C LEU A 292 10.14 10.06 -3.42
N ALA A 293 9.34 10.27 -2.38
CA ALA A 293 7.98 10.79 -2.54
C ALA A 293 7.98 12.18 -3.19
N ASN A 294 8.89 13.06 -2.74
CA ASN A 294 8.95 14.46 -3.15
C ASN A 294 9.71 14.74 -4.45
N ASN A 295 10.32 13.73 -5.07
CA ASN A 295 11.20 13.87 -6.23
C ASN A 295 12.41 14.77 -5.94
N THR A 296 13.04 14.59 -4.78
CA THR A 296 14.21 15.38 -4.35
C THR A 296 15.47 14.55 -4.15
N ALA A 297 15.39 13.22 -4.26
CA ALA A 297 16.51 12.27 -4.30
C ALA A 297 16.05 10.91 -4.84
#